data_AF-A0A530L7N0-F1
#
_entry.id   AF-A0A530L7N0-F1
#
_cell.length_a   1.000
_cell.length_b   1.000
_cell.length_c   1.000
_cell.angle_alpha   90.00
_cell.angle_beta   90.00
_cell.angle_gamma   90.00
#
_symmetry.space_group_name_H-M   'P 1'
#
loop_
_entity.id
_entity.type
_entity.pdbx_description
1 polymer ?
#
loop_
_entity_poly.entity_id
_entity_poly.type
_entity_poly.pdbx_seq_one_letter_code
_entity_poly.pdbx_strand_id
1 'polypeptide(L)'
;YLAVGVPGSVAGFELAREKYGTLTRQDLLAPAIRFAKEGFVLEQGDAASLQGGAERLARDPAAAAIFLKPDGKPYAVGERLVQPDLAASLAAISERGADAFYKGAIA
;
A
#
# COMPACT_ATOMS: atom_id res chain seq x y z
N TYR A 1 9.74 -0.01 17.42
CA TYR A 1 9.25 1.29 16.92
C TYR A 1 10.35 2.33 16.61
N LEU A 2 11.62 2.14 16.99
CA LEU A 2 12.71 3.12 16.74
C LEU A 2 13.36 3.07 15.33
N ALA A 3 12.81 2.32 14.37
CA ALA A 3 13.47 2.02 13.10
C ALA A 3 12.67 2.42 11.86
N VAL A 4 12.03 3.59 11.89
CA VAL A 4 11.36 4.16 10.71
C VAL A 4 11.85 5.59 10.49
N GLY A 5 12.63 5.78 9.42
CA GLY A 5 12.90 7.12 8.90
C GLY A 5 11.67 7.67 8.19
N VAL A 6 11.59 8.99 8.00
CA VAL A 6 10.49 9.63 7.28
C VAL A 6 10.40 9.04 5.85
N PRO A 7 9.26 8.44 5.45
CA PRO A 7 9.17 7.80 4.13
C PRO A 7 9.30 8.79 2.98
N GLY A 8 10.29 8.59 2.09
CA GLY A 8 10.59 9.50 0.98
C GLY A 8 9.97 9.13 -0.38
N SER A 9 9.33 7.96 -0.50
CA SER A 9 8.89 7.42 -1.79
C SER A 9 7.89 8.32 -2.52
N VAL A 10 6.89 8.86 -1.81
CA VAL A 10 5.87 9.74 -2.41
C VAL A 10 6.51 11.01 -2.98
N ALA A 11 7.39 11.67 -2.21
CA ALA A 11 8.12 12.84 -2.68
C ALA A 11 9.04 12.50 -3.88
N GLY A 12 9.75 11.37 -3.82
CA GLY A 12 10.65 10.95 -4.89
C GLY A 12 9.92 10.68 -6.22
N PHE A 13 8.78 10.00 -6.18
CA PHE A 13 7.99 9.73 -7.38
C PHE A 13 7.34 11.00 -7.95
N GLU A 14 6.86 11.91 -7.10
CA GLU A 14 6.34 13.19 -7.57
C GLU A 14 7.42 14.05 -8.24
N LEU A 15 8.61 14.14 -7.63
CA LEU A 15 9.73 14.85 -8.24
C LEU A 15 10.11 14.27 -9.61
N ALA A 16 10.16 12.94 -9.73
CA ALA A 16 10.45 12.28 -11.00
C ALA A 16 9.36 12.57 -12.06
N ARG A 17 8.07 12.52 -11.67
CA ARG A 17 6.95 12.85 -12.54
C ARG A 17 6.99 14.29 -13.01
N GLU A 18 7.24 15.25 -12.12
CA GLU A 18 7.30 16.68 -12.46
C GLU A 18 8.49 17.02 -13.36
N LYS A 19 9.64 16.38 -13.13
CA LYS A 19 10.87 16.69 -13.86
C LYS A 19 10.99 15.95 -15.19
N TYR A 20 10.45 14.74 -15.28
CA TYR A 20 10.69 13.82 -16.41
C TYR A 20 9.42 13.16 -16.97
N GLY A 21 8.29 13.24 -16.27
CA GLY A 21 7.05 12.59 -16.67
C GLY A 21 6.24 13.39 -17.68
N THR A 22 5.36 12.69 -18.38
CA THR A 22 4.41 13.27 -19.34
C THR A 22 2.94 12.99 -18.98
N LEU A 23 2.70 12.06 -18.04
CA LEU A 23 1.38 11.67 -17.57
C LEU A 23 1.00 12.41 -16.30
N THR A 24 -0.31 12.57 -16.09
CA THR A 24 -0.83 13.15 -14.85
C THR A 24 -0.63 12.19 -13.69
N ARG A 25 -0.62 12.73 -12.46
CA ARG A 25 -0.55 11.95 -11.24
C ARG A 25 -1.72 10.96 -11.15
N GLN A 26 -2.91 11.43 -11.51
CA GLN A 26 -4.15 10.66 -11.49
C GLN A 26 -4.06 9.44 -12.41
N ASP A 27 -3.57 9.63 -13.64
CA ASP A 27 -3.42 8.53 -14.59
C ASP A 27 -2.45 7.45 -14.09
N LEU A 28 -1.35 7.87 -13.46
CA LEU A 28 -0.34 6.97 -12.92
C LEU A 28 -0.82 6.19 -11.68
N LEU A 29 -1.63 6.83 -10.82
CA LEU A 29 -2.11 6.22 -9.57
C LEU A 29 -3.40 5.41 -9.74
N ALA A 30 -4.19 5.66 -10.78
CA ALA A 30 -5.47 4.98 -11.00
C ALA A 30 -5.37 3.44 -10.95
N PRO A 31 -4.36 2.78 -11.59
CA PRO A 31 -4.22 1.32 -11.49
C PRO A 31 -3.94 0.85 -10.06
N ALA A 32 -3.08 1.56 -9.31
CA ALA A 32 -2.72 1.20 -7.95
C ALA A 32 -3.91 1.36 -6.98
N ILE A 33 -4.68 2.45 -7.13
CA ILE A 33 -5.92 2.67 -6.37
C ILE A 33 -6.91 1.53 -6.66
N ARG A 34 -7.06 1.13 -7.93
CA ARG A 34 -7.94 0.02 -8.30
C ARG A 34 -7.52 -1.28 -7.63
N PHE A 35 -6.24 -1.65 -7.71
CA PHE A 35 -5.75 -2.88 -7.07
C PHE A 35 -5.90 -2.87 -5.55
N ALA A 36 -5.68 -1.72 -4.90
CA ALA A 36 -5.89 -1.62 -3.46
C ALA A 36 -7.39 -1.74 -3.09
N LYS A 37 -8.27 -1.12 -3.88
CA LYS A 37 -9.72 -1.07 -3.62
C LYS A 37 -10.45 -2.38 -3.94
N GLU A 38 -10.18 -2.96 -5.11
CA GLU A 38 -10.83 -4.18 -5.60
C GLU A 38 -10.08 -5.45 -5.19
N GLY A 39 -8.85 -5.28 -4.71
CA GLY A 39 -7.93 -6.35 -4.42
C GLY A 39 -7.35 -7.00 -5.67
N PHE A 40 -6.35 -7.82 -5.43
CA PHE A 40 -5.72 -8.67 -6.45
C PHE A 40 -5.60 -10.09 -5.93
N VAL A 41 -5.54 -11.05 -6.87
CA VAL A 41 -5.40 -12.46 -6.56
C VAL A 41 -3.93 -12.74 -6.28
N LEU A 42 -3.65 -13.39 -5.16
CA LEU A 42 -2.28 -13.70 -4.75
C LEU A 42 -1.71 -14.83 -5.60
N GLU A 43 -0.52 -14.58 -6.13
CA GLU A 43 0.30 -15.59 -6.79
C GLU A 43 1.21 -16.29 -5.79
N GLN A 44 1.98 -17.28 -6.28
CA GLN A 44 2.88 -18.08 -5.43
C GLN A 44 3.87 -17.22 -4.64
N GLY A 45 4.45 -16.20 -5.27
CA GLY A 45 5.40 -15.30 -4.62
C GLY A 45 4.76 -14.45 -3.51
N ASP A 46 3.52 -13.99 -3.71
CA ASP A 46 2.83 -13.17 -2.74
C ASP A 46 2.48 -14.00 -1.49
N ALA A 47 1.87 -15.17 -1.71
CA ALA A 47 1.47 -16.06 -0.62
C ALA A 47 2.68 -16.54 0.18
N ALA A 48 3.78 -16.90 -0.49
CA ALA A 48 5.03 -17.27 0.18
C ALA A 48 5.58 -16.11 1.04
N SER A 49 5.51 -14.87 0.55
CA SER A 49 5.96 -13.69 1.29
C SER A 49 5.13 -13.44 2.55
N LEU A 50 3.80 -13.58 2.44
CA LEU A 50 2.90 -13.43 3.59
C LEU A 50 3.10 -14.55 4.62
N GLN A 51 3.26 -15.80 4.15
CA GLN A 51 3.53 -16.94 5.01
C GLN A 51 4.85 -16.79 5.77
N GLY A 52 5.94 -16.42 5.07
CA GLY A 52 7.23 -16.19 5.70
C GLY A 52 7.25 -15.01 6.69
N GLY A 53 6.33 -14.06 6.54
CA GLY A 53 6.17 -12.91 7.43
C GLY A 53 5.12 -13.07 8.53
N ALA A 54 4.33 -14.14 8.55
CA ALA A 54 3.10 -14.23 9.33
C ALA A 54 3.30 -13.98 10.84
N GLU A 55 4.32 -14.59 11.44
CA GLU A 55 4.62 -14.39 12.87
C GLU A 55 5.00 -12.96 13.21
N ARG A 56 5.66 -12.24 12.29
CA ARG A 56 6.03 -10.84 12.48
C ARG A 56 4.82 -9.93 12.29
N LEU A 57 4.00 -10.21 11.28
CA LEU A 57 2.76 -9.49 11.02
C LEU A 57 1.78 -9.61 12.19
N ALA A 58 1.67 -10.80 12.80
CA ALA A 58 0.80 -11.05 13.96
C ALA A 58 1.17 -10.23 15.21
N ARG A 59 2.40 -9.70 15.30
CA ARG A 59 2.86 -8.86 16.43
C ARG A 59 2.39 -7.41 16.34
N ASP A 60 1.91 -6.98 15.18
CA ASP A 60 1.38 -5.64 14.95
C ASP A 60 -0.10 -5.75 14.56
N PRO A 61 -1.04 -5.30 15.42
CA PRO A 61 -2.46 -5.40 15.13
C PRO A 61 -2.90 -4.74 13.82
N ALA A 62 -2.26 -3.63 13.43
CA ALA A 62 -2.59 -2.93 12.18
C ALA A 62 -2.12 -3.75 10.96
N ALA A 63 -0.91 -4.32 11.03
CA ALA A 63 -0.41 -5.19 9.98
C ALA A 63 -1.22 -6.49 9.88
N ALA A 64 -1.56 -7.10 11.02
CA ALA A 64 -2.38 -8.31 11.08
C ALA A 64 -3.76 -8.10 10.45
N ALA A 65 -4.41 -6.97 10.71
CA ALA A 65 -5.71 -6.63 10.13
C ALA A 65 -5.70 -6.53 8.59
N ILE A 66 -4.54 -6.21 8.00
CA ILE A 66 -4.39 -6.09 6.55
C ILE A 66 -3.96 -7.43 5.93
N PHE A 67 -2.95 -8.08 6.51
CA PHE A 67 -2.21 -9.16 5.85
C PHE A 67 -2.51 -10.57 6.39
N LEU A 68 -3.31 -10.69 7.45
CA LEU A 68 -3.77 -11.97 7.99
C LEU A 68 -5.29 -12.06 7.90
N LYS A 69 -5.79 -13.30 7.83
CA LYS A 69 -7.20 -13.60 7.91
C LYS A 69 -7.70 -13.45 9.35
N PRO A 70 -9.04 -13.35 9.57
CA PRO A 70 -9.60 -13.21 10.92
C PRO A 70 -9.22 -14.34 11.89
N ASP A 71 -8.86 -15.52 11.37
CA ASP A 71 -8.36 -16.65 12.16
C ASP A 71 -6.84 -16.59 12.44
N GLY A 72 -6.18 -15.49 12.07
CA GLY A 72 -4.76 -15.25 12.24
C GLY A 72 -3.86 -15.93 11.20
N LYS A 73 -4.44 -16.66 10.23
CA LYS A 73 -3.64 -17.34 9.20
C LYS A 73 -3.28 -16.40 8.04
N PRO A 74 -2.12 -16.58 7.40
CA PRO A 74 -1.80 -15.86 6.17
C PRO A 74 -2.74 -16.28 5.03
N TYR A 75 -2.88 -15.41 4.05
CA TYR A 75 -3.57 -15.73 2.80
C TYR A 75 -2.77 -16.75 1.95
N ALA A 76 -3.49 -17.51 1.14
CA ALA A 76 -2.97 -18.54 0.24
C ALA A 76 -3.06 -18.10 -1.23
N VAL A 77 -2.36 -18.84 -2.11
CA VAL A 77 -2.44 -18.65 -3.56
C VAL A 77 -3.89 -18.76 -4.03
N GLY A 78 -4.31 -17.85 -4.90
CA GLY A 78 -5.68 -17.78 -5.40
C GLY A 78 -6.65 -17.01 -4.49
N GLU A 79 -6.28 -16.73 -3.23
CA GLU A 79 -7.06 -15.83 -2.38
C GLU A 79 -6.84 -14.36 -2.81
N ARG A 80 -7.80 -13.50 -2.46
CA ARG A 80 -7.78 -12.08 -2.83
C ARG A 80 -7.44 -11.21 -1.63
N LEU A 81 -6.42 -10.37 -1.79
CA LEU A 81 -6.05 -9.37 -0.79
C LEU A 81 -6.64 -8.00 -1.17
N VAL A 82 -7.44 -7.40 -0.28
CA VAL A 82 -8.03 -6.07 -0.45
C VAL A 82 -7.46 -5.13 0.61
N GLN A 83 -7.10 -3.90 0.23
CA GLN A 83 -6.43 -2.93 1.08
C GLN A 83 -7.16 -1.56 1.01
N PRO A 84 -8.33 -1.42 1.65
CA PRO A 84 -9.18 -0.23 1.51
C PRO A 84 -8.50 1.04 2.06
N ASP A 85 -7.75 0.94 3.16
CA ASP A 85 -7.06 2.09 3.75
C ASP A 85 -5.90 2.57 2.87
N LEU A 86 -5.22 1.63 2.20
CA LEU A 86 -4.21 1.96 1.20
C LEU A 86 -4.86 2.63 0.00
N ALA A 87 -6.02 2.16 -0.46
CA ALA A 87 -6.75 2.78 -1.56
C ALA A 87 -7.15 4.23 -1.22
N ALA A 88 -7.62 4.48 0.00
CA ALA A 88 -7.94 5.82 0.48
C ALA A 88 -6.70 6.73 0.53
N SER A 89 -5.57 6.20 1.01
CA SER A 89 -4.30 6.92 1.05
C SER A 89 -3.81 7.29 -0.35
N LEU A 90 -3.83 6.34 -1.29
CA LEU A 90 -3.44 6.57 -2.68
C LEU A 90 -4.39 7.54 -3.40
N ALA A 91 -5.70 7.50 -3.11
CA ALA A 91 -6.66 8.46 -3.65
C ALA A 91 -6.37 9.89 -3.15
N ALA A 92 -6.10 10.06 -1.85
CA ALA A 92 -5.72 11.35 -1.29
C ALA A 92 -4.43 11.91 -1.91
N ILE A 93 -3.43 11.06 -2.17
CA ILE A 93 -2.20 11.44 -2.88
C ILE A 93 -2.52 11.81 -4.33
N SER A 94 -3.36 11.03 -5.02
CA SER A 94 -3.78 11.30 -6.39
C SER A 94 -4.43 12.69 -6.53
N GLU A 95 -5.24 13.09 -5.55
CA GLU A 95 -5.93 14.39 -5.55
C GLU A 95 -5.04 15.56 -5.11
N ARG A 96 -4.29 15.39 -4.01
CA ARG A 96 -3.60 16.51 -3.31
C ARG A 96 -2.09 16.47 -3.42
N GLY A 97 -1.53 15.42 -4.00
CA GLY A 97 -0.09 15.23 -4.19
C GLY A 97 0.66 14.85 -2.94
N ALA A 98 1.98 15.10 -2.95
CA ALA A 98 2.86 14.74 -1.85
C ALA A 98 2.41 15.36 -0.51
N ASP A 99 1.83 16.56 -0.54
CA ASP A 99 1.31 17.22 0.66
C ASP A 99 0.22 16.40 1.38
N ALA A 100 -0.52 15.55 0.67
CA ALA A 100 -1.48 14.63 1.29
C ALA A 100 -0.82 13.67 2.29
N PHE A 101 0.41 13.25 1.99
CA PHE A 101 1.18 12.28 2.77
C PHE A 101 1.99 12.94 3.89
N TYR A 102 2.50 14.16 3.67
CA TYR A 102 3.40 14.84 4.62
C TYR A 102 2.73 15.90 5.50
N LYS A 103 1.53 16.37 5.14
CA LYS A 103 0.82 17.46 5.86
C LYS A 103 -0.68 17.20 6.05
N GLY A 104 -1.22 16.14 5.44
CA GLY A 104 -2.65 15.81 5.45
C GLY A 104 -3.02 14.80 6.53
N ALA A 105 -4.20 14.22 6.41
CA ALA A 105 -4.72 13.22 7.36
C ALA A 105 -3.93 11.89 7.41
N ILE A 106 -2.96 11.71 6.51
CA ILE A 106 -2.05 10.54 6.49
C ILE A 106 -0.81 10.78 7.37
N ALA A 107 -0.46 12.04 7.64
CA ALA A 107 0.76 12.43 8.35
C ALA A 107 0.72 12.12 9.86
#